data_AF-A0AAV7BTD8-F1
#
_entry.id   AF-A0AAV7BTD8-F1
#
_cell.length_a   1.000
_cell.length_b   1.000
_cell.length_c   1.000
_cell.angle_alpha   90.00
_cell.angle_beta   90.00
_cell.angle_gamma   90.00
#
_symmetry.space_group_name_H-M   'P 1'
#
loop_
_entity.id
_entity.type
_entity.pdbx_description
1 polymer ?
#
loop_
_entity_poly.entity_id
_entity_poly.type
_entity_poly.pdbx_seq_one_letter_code
_entity_poly.pdbx_strand_id
1 'polypeptide(L)'
;MIHELLLALSGYPGSIFTWNKRTGLQVSQDLPFLHPGETSVLNRLCKLGTDYIRFTEFIEQYTGHVQQQDHHPLQPGQVGLHGIYLRAFCRGLESILQPYRQALLDLEQEFLADPHLSISHINYSLDQFHLLFPSVMIVVEQIKSQKIHGCQLLETIYKHSCGGLPPVRSALEKILAVCHGVMYKQLSAWMLHGLLLDQYEEFFVRQGPSSGNASGQSEEEDDDLGIGGLTGKQLRELQDLRLIEEENMLAPSLKQFSLRVEMLPSYIPVRVAEKILFVGESVQMFENQNVNMTRTGSILKNQEDIFAAELHRLKQQPLFSLVDFESVLDRIRSTVAEHLWKLMVEESDLIGQLKIIKDFYLLGRGELFQAFIDIAQHMLKTPPTAVTEHDVNVAFQLSAHKVLLDDDNLLPLLNLTIDYHGKEQKGMCFCWASILCH
;
A
#
# COMPACT_ATOMS: atom_id res chain seq x y z
N MET A 1 33.52 35.34 -20.37
CA MET A 1 33.71 34.14 -19.55
C MET A 1 32.62 33.97 -18.49
N ILE A 2 32.30 35.00 -17.70
CA ILE A 2 31.25 34.90 -16.66
C ILE A 2 29.88 34.53 -17.25
N HIS A 3 29.47 35.15 -18.35
CA HIS A 3 28.24 34.78 -19.06
C HIS A 3 28.21 33.29 -19.48
N GLU A 4 29.30 32.81 -20.09
CA GLU A 4 29.46 31.38 -20.46
C GLU A 4 29.41 30.45 -19.24
N LEU A 5 29.93 30.90 -18.09
CA LEU A 5 29.87 30.15 -16.83
C LEU A 5 28.44 30.04 -16.32
N LEU A 6 27.67 31.13 -16.31
CA LEU A 6 26.28 31.13 -15.88
C LEU A 6 25.40 30.28 -16.81
N LEU A 7 25.64 30.32 -18.12
CA LEU A 7 24.99 29.42 -19.10
C LEU A 7 25.31 27.95 -18.81
N ALA A 8 26.58 27.64 -18.56
CA ALA A 8 27.01 26.28 -18.26
C ALA A 8 26.43 25.76 -16.93
N LEU A 9 26.35 26.61 -15.90
CA LEU A 9 25.70 26.31 -14.62
C LEU A 9 24.17 26.14 -14.75
N SER A 10 23.56 26.80 -15.74
CA SER A 10 22.14 26.64 -16.11
C SER A 10 21.89 25.40 -16.96
N GLY A 11 22.92 24.62 -17.29
CA GLY A 11 22.81 23.37 -18.03
C GLY A 11 23.06 23.46 -19.53
N TYR A 12 23.57 24.59 -20.04
CA TYR A 12 23.89 24.79 -21.45
C TYR A 12 25.42 24.79 -21.67
N PRO A 13 26.00 23.68 -22.17
CA PRO A 13 27.44 23.60 -22.43
C PRO A 13 27.85 24.57 -23.54
N GLY A 14 29.07 25.08 -23.45
CA GLY A 14 29.67 26.00 -24.42
C GLY A 14 31.01 25.51 -24.95
N SER A 15 31.76 26.41 -25.59
CA SER A 15 33.11 26.14 -26.09
C SER A 15 34.18 26.23 -24.99
N ILE A 16 33.95 27.08 -23.99
CA ILE A 16 34.83 27.25 -22.82
C ILE A 16 34.53 26.17 -21.77
N PHE A 17 33.25 25.91 -21.52
CA PHE A 17 32.76 24.90 -20.57
C PHE A 17 32.12 23.75 -21.35
N THR A 18 32.92 22.72 -21.59
CA THR A 18 32.53 21.58 -22.45
C THR A 18 31.85 20.49 -21.63
N TRP A 19 30.87 19.80 -22.23
CA TRP A 19 30.16 18.70 -21.59
C TRP A 19 30.65 17.35 -22.10
N ASN A 20 30.94 16.45 -21.17
CA ASN A 20 31.24 15.05 -21.44
C ASN A 20 30.33 14.16 -20.59
N LYS A 21 29.68 13.18 -21.21
CA LYS A 21 28.78 12.24 -20.51
C LYS A 21 29.43 11.49 -19.34
N ARG A 22 30.74 11.24 -19.40
CA ARG A 22 31.46 10.50 -18.35
C ARG A 22 31.97 11.41 -17.23
N THR A 23 32.61 12.51 -17.58
CA THR A 23 33.30 13.39 -16.62
C THR A 23 32.48 14.60 -16.19
N GLY A 24 31.34 14.87 -16.86
CA GLY A 24 30.51 16.04 -16.63
C GLY A 24 31.00 17.27 -17.36
N LEU A 25 30.64 18.43 -16.83
CA LEU A 25 31.06 19.74 -17.30
C LEU A 25 32.51 20.00 -16.88
N GLN A 26 33.35 20.48 -17.81
CA GLN A 26 34.77 20.76 -17.57
C GLN A 26 35.21 22.04 -18.28
N VAL A 27 36.15 22.75 -17.65
CA VAL A 27 36.81 23.91 -18.26
C VAL A 27 37.81 23.42 -19.32
N SER A 28 37.82 24.06 -20.48
CA SER A 28 38.84 23.81 -21.51
C SER A 28 40.26 24.03 -20.96
N GLN A 29 41.17 23.11 -21.26
CA GLN A 29 42.53 23.09 -20.69
C GLN A 29 43.47 24.16 -21.28
N ASP A 30 43.09 24.79 -22.39
CA ASP A 30 43.95 25.67 -23.20
C ASP A 30 43.56 27.15 -23.10
N LEU A 31 43.29 27.65 -21.88
CA LEU A 31 42.94 29.06 -21.65
C LEU A 31 44.15 29.81 -21.05
N PRO A 32 44.94 30.54 -21.87
CA PRO A 32 46.20 31.15 -21.44
C PRO A 32 46.03 32.32 -20.46
N PHE A 33 44.80 32.82 -20.30
CA PHE A 33 44.47 33.96 -19.46
C PHE A 33 43.95 33.57 -18.06
N LEU A 34 43.84 32.28 -17.75
CA LEU A 34 43.36 31.81 -16.44
C LEU A 34 44.52 31.29 -15.59
N HIS A 35 44.57 31.76 -14.35
CA HIS A 35 45.49 31.23 -13.36
C HIS A 35 45.04 29.81 -12.95
N PRO A 36 45.96 28.86 -12.66
CA PRO A 36 45.59 27.50 -12.25
C PRO A 36 44.62 27.43 -11.06
N GLY A 37 44.71 28.40 -10.14
CA GLY A 37 43.78 28.54 -9.02
C GLY A 37 42.34 28.89 -9.45
N GLU A 38 42.18 29.75 -10.45
CA GLU A 38 40.87 30.11 -11.02
C GLU A 38 40.27 28.91 -11.75
N THR A 39 41.08 28.18 -12.52
CA THR A 39 40.67 26.94 -13.17
C THR A 39 40.19 25.89 -12.16
N SER A 40 40.81 25.81 -10.99
CA SER A 40 40.36 24.91 -9.91
C SER A 40 38.97 25.30 -9.37
N VAL A 41 38.74 26.59 -9.12
CA VAL A 41 37.44 27.11 -8.67
C VAL A 41 36.36 26.90 -9.75
N LEU A 42 36.69 27.19 -11.01
CA LEU A 42 35.77 26.96 -12.12
C LEU A 42 35.41 25.48 -12.28
N ASN A 43 36.36 24.56 -12.15
CA ASN A 43 36.06 23.13 -12.16
C ASN A 43 35.22 22.69 -10.96
N ARG A 44 35.39 23.32 -9.79
CA ARG A 44 34.51 23.09 -8.63
C ARG A 44 33.08 23.55 -8.95
N LEU A 45 32.90 24.71 -9.56
CA LEU A 45 31.59 25.21 -10.03
C LEU A 45 30.99 24.30 -11.11
N CYS A 46 31.79 23.80 -12.05
CA CYS A 46 31.31 22.88 -13.09
C CYS A 46 30.74 21.58 -12.52
N LYS A 47 31.18 21.12 -11.34
CA LYS A 47 30.55 19.98 -10.66
C LYS A 47 29.09 20.27 -10.29
N LEU A 48 28.76 21.49 -9.84
CA LEU A 48 27.37 21.88 -9.59
C LEU A 48 26.54 21.85 -10.86
N GLY A 49 27.05 22.43 -11.95
CA GLY A 49 26.38 22.38 -13.24
C GLY A 49 26.18 20.95 -13.74
N THR A 50 27.15 20.06 -13.47
CA THR A 50 27.03 18.64 -13.79
C THR A 50 25.90 17.95 -13.02
N ASP A 51 25.84 18.18 -11.71
CA ASP A 51 24.78 17.61 -10.88
C ASP A 51 23.41 18.17 -11.29
N TYR A 52 23.33 19.48 -11.59
CA TYR A 52 22.12 20.13 -12.08
C TYR A 52 21.61 19.54 -13.41
N ILE A 53 22.49 19.35 -14.39
CA ILE A 53 22.14 18.70 -15.67
C ILE A 53 21.59 17.30 -15.41
N ARG A 54 22.28 16.50 -14.58
CA ARG A 54 21.86 15.13 -14.25
C ARG A 54 20.52 15.08 -13.51
N PHE A 55 20.25 16.04 -12.63
CA PHE A 55 18.94 16.16 -11.98
C PHE A 55 17.85 16.50 -13.00
N THR A 56 18.12 17.44 -13.90
CA THR A 56 17.16 17.85 -14.93
C THR A 56 16.86 16.71 -15.90
N GLU A 57 17.89 16.00 -16.39
CA GLU A 57 17.74 14.80 -17.21
C GLU A 57 16.90 13.73 -16.49
N PHE A 58 17.14 13.52 -15.20
CA PHE A 58 16.37 12.58 -14.39
C PHE A 58 14.91 12.98 -14.24
N ILE A 59 14.62 14.26 -13.98
CA ILE A 59 13.26 14.78 -13.86
C ILE A 59 12.53 14.61 -15.19
N GLU A 60 13.11 15.08 -16.30
CA GLU A 60 12.52 15.01 -17.63
C GLU A 60 12.16 13.58 -18.02
N GLN A 61 13.06 12.63 -17.74
CA GLN A 61 12.87 11.21 -18.04
C GLN A 61 11.61 10.62 -17.36
N TYR A 62 11.32 11.02 -16.12
CA TYR A 62 10.24 10.41 -15.33
C TYR A 62 8.98 11.27 -15.19
N THR A 63 9.01 12.55 -15.57
CA THR A 63 7.82 13.43 -15.62
C THR A 63 7.27 13.65 -17.02
N GLY A 64 8.05 13.46 -18.09
CA GLY A 64 7.65 13.77 -19.48
C GLY A 64 6.62 12.82 -20.11
N HIS A 65 6.42 11.61 -19.57
CA HIS A 65 5.55 10.58 -20.16
C HIS A 65 4.04 10.76 -19.93
N VAL A 66 3.57 11.94 -19.51
CA VAL A 66 2.17 12.16 -19.10
C VAL A 66 1.18 12.25 -20.28
N GLN A 67 1.61 12.44 -21.53
CA GLN A 67 0.70 12.71 -22.66
C GLN A 67 0.36 11.54 -23.61
N GLN A 68 0.86 10.31 -23.40
CA GLN A 68 0.60 9.21 -24.36
C GLN A 68 -0.04 7.94 -23.78
N GLN A 69 -0.40 7.88 -22.50
CA GLN A 69 -0.86 6.65 -21.85
C GLN A 69 -2.37 6.54 -21.57
N ASP A 70 -3.23 7.30 -22.26
CA ASP A 70 -4.68 7.14 -22.06
C ASP A 70 -5.31 5.93 -22.77
N HIS A 71 -4.61 5.17 -23.63
CA HIS A 71 -5.26 4.07 -24.37
C HIS A 71 -4.45 2.81 -24.69
N HIS A 72 -3.29 2.53 -24.07
CA HIS A 72 -2.61 1.24 -24.26
C HIS A 72 -2.29 0.55 -22.93
N PRO A 73 -2.76 -0.69 -22.69
CA PRO A 73 -2.32 -1.48 -21.55
C PRO A 73 -0.80 -1.64 -21.64
N LEU A 74 -0.11 -1.31 -20.55
CA LEU A 74 1.33 -1.49 -20.45
C LEU A 74 1.66 -2.95 -20.79
N GLN A 75 2.52 -3.15 -21.81
CA GLN A 75 3.09 -4.45 -22.06
C GLN A 75 3.89 -4.88 -20.81
N PRO A 76 3.76 -6.14 -20.35
CA PRO A 76 4.58 -6.66 -19.27
C PRO A 76 6.02 -6.75 -19.77
N GLY A 77 6.87 -5.78 -19.42
CA GLY A 77 8.26 -5.78 -19.86
C GLY A 77 9.00 -4.44 -19.94
N GLN A 78 8.43 -3.30 -19.56
CA GLN A 78 9.26 -2.09 -19.38
C GLN A 78 10.09 -2.21 -18.09
N VAL A 79 11.32 -2.72 -18.23
CA VAL A 79 12.31 -2.99 -17.16
C VAL A 79 12.91 -1.70 -16.54
N GLY A 80 12.23 -0.57 -16.67
CA GLY A 80 12.65 0.75 -16.20
C GLY A 80 11.92 1.19 -14.93
N LEU A 81 12.55 2.12 -14.21
CA LEU A 81 11.90 2.83 -13.11
C LEU A 81 10.61 3.50 -13.60
N HIS A 82 9.52 3.34 -12.85
CA HIS A 82 8.23 3.95 -13.14
C HIS A 82 7.43 4.10 -11.84
N GLY A 83 6.25 4.71 -11.89
CA GLY A 83 5.35 4.83 -10.74
C GLY A 83 5.00 6.26 -10.33
N ILE A 84 3.92 6.39 -9.57
CA ILE A 84 3.41 7.67 -9.06
C ILE A 84 4.29 8.24 -7.95
N TYR A 85 4.97 7.40 -7.15
CA TYR A 85 5.90 7.87 -6.13
C TYR A 85 7.17 8.44 -6.74
N LEU A 86 7.68 7.83 -7.81
CA LEU A 86 8.81 8.35 -8.56
C LEU A 86 8.51 9.74 -9.16
N ARG A 87 7.32 9.90 -9.74
CA ARG A 87 6.87 11.22 -10.25
C ARG A 87 6.77 12.26 -9.13
N ALA A 88 6.28 11.88 -7.96
CA ALA A 88 6.24 12.76 -6.80
C ALA A 88 7.64 13.14 -6.30
N PHE A 89 8.57 12.18 -6.30
CA PHE A 89 9.98 12.44 -5.99
C PHE A 89 10.59 13.44 -6.96
N CYS A 90 10.39 13.29 -8.28
CA CYS A 90 10.85 14.24 -9.28
C CYS A 90 10.26 15.65 -9.07
N ARG A 91 8.98 15.77 -8.67
CA ARG A 91 8.38 17.06 -8.31
C ARG A 91 9.00 17.67 -7.05
N GLY A 92 9.31 16.85 -6.06
CA GLY A 92 10.05 17.28 -4.87
C GLY A 92 11.45 17.79 -5.25
N LEU A 93 12.17 17.03 -6.08
CA LEU A 93 13.49 17.40 -6.60
C LEU A 93 13.42 18.70 -7.42
N GLU A 94 12.41 18.88 -8.26
CA GLU A 94 12.21 20.14 -8.97
C GLU A 94 12.07 21.33 -8.01
N SER A 95 11.37 21.14 -6.88
CA SER A 95 11.21 22.17 -5.84
C SER A 95 12.52 22.53 -5.13
N ILE A 96 13.42 21.56 -4.88
CA ILE A 96 14.72 21.85 -4.23
C ILE A 96 15.71 22.52 -5.17
N LEU A 97 15.52 22.41 -6.49
CA LEU A 97 16.33 23.11 -7.49
C LEU A 97 15.90 24.57 -7.69
N GLN A 98 14.68 24.94 -7.29
CA GLN A 98 14.17 26.30 -7.49
C GLN A 98 15.03 27.40 -6.84
N PRO A 99 15.53 27.26 -5.59
CA PRO A 99 16.45 28.24 -5.01
C PRO A 99 17.77 28.38 -5.77
N TYR A 100 18.26 27.28 -6.38
CA TYR A 100 19.47 27.33 -7.21
C TYR A 100 19.21 28.12 -8.49
N ARG A 101 18.08 27.87 -9.17
CA ARG A 101 17.69 28.63 -10.36
C ARG A 101 17.50 30.12 -10.04
N GLN A 102 16.89 30.43 -8.91
CA GLN A 102 16.75 31.81 -8.46
C GLN A 102 18.12 32.47 -8.24
N ALA A 103 19.05 31.78 -7.56
CA ALA A 103 20.40 32.30 -7.35
C ALA A 103 21.15 32.55 -8.68
N LEU A 104 20.94 31.72 -9.70
CA LEU A 104 21.50 31.96 -11.04
C LEU A 104 20.91 33.20 -11.71
N LEU A 105 19.60 33.43 -11.59
CA LEU A 105 18.94 34.63 -12.12
C LEU A 105 19.43 35.90 -11.39
N ASP A 106 19.58 35.83 -10.07
CA ASP A 106 20.09 36.94 -9.27
C ASP A 106 21.53 37.29 -9.69
N LEU A 107 22.39 36.28 -9.88
CA LEU A 107 23.75 36.46 -10.39
C LEU A 107 23.80 37.03 -11.83
N GLU A 108 22.85 36.64 -12.68
CA GLU A 108 22.73 37.21 -14.03
C GLU A 108 22.37 38.70 -13.97
N GLN A 109 21.43 39.10 -13.11
CA GLN A 109 21.07 40.50 -12.91
C GLN A 109 22.24 41.32 -12.35
N GLU A 110 22.98 40.76 -11.39
CA GLU A 110 24.19 41.39 -10.85
C GLU A 110 25.27 41.57 -11.92
N PHE A 111 25.46 40.59 -12.81
CA PHE A 111 26.40 40.70 -13.93
C PHE A 111 25.97 41.75 -14.96
N LEU A 112 24.67 41.92 -15.21
CA LEU A 112 24.16 42.99 -16.06
C LEU A 112 24.36 44.39 -15.45
N ALA A 113 24.32 44.50 -14.12
CA ALA A 113 24.55 45.74 -13.40
C ALA A 113 26.05 46.08 -13.28
N ASP A 114 26.89 45.08 -13.01
CA ASP A 114 28.34 45.20 -12.91
C ASP A 114 29.06 44.15 -13.79
N PRO A 115 29.55 44.55 -14.98
CA PRO A 115 30.32 43.67 -15.86
C PRO A 115 31.63 43.14 -15.27
N HIS A 116 32.09 43.68 -14.13
CA HIS A 116 33.31 43.26 -13.44
C HIS A 116 33.08 42.22 -12.34
N LEU A 117 31.90 41.58 -12.31
CA LEU A 117 31.58 40.51 -11.36
C LEU A 117 32.65 39.40 -11.34
N SER A 118 33.18 39.12 -10.14
CA SER A 118 34.27 38.15 -9.96
C SER A 118 33.78 36.71 -9.84
N ILE A 119 34.63 35.74 -10.25
CA ILE A 119 34.37 34.30 -10.08
C ILE A 119 34.21 33.94 -8.59
N SER A 120 34.96 34.61 -7.71
CA SER A 120 34.89 34.40 -6.27
C SER A 120 33.51 34.73 -5.70
N HIS A 121 32.87 35.79 -6.20
CA HIS A 121 31.51 36.16 -5.80
C HIS A 121 30.48 35.11 -6.21
N ILE A 122 30.59 34.59 -7.44
CA ILE A 122 29.73 33.49 -7.93
C ILE A 122 29.93 32.23 -7.08
N ASN A 123 31.19 31.87 -6.79
CA ASN A 123 31.51 30.73 -5.96
C ASN A 123 30.96 30.86 -4.53
N TYR A 124 31.03 32.05 -3.94
CA TYR A 124 30.44 32.32 -2.63
C TYR A 124 28.91 32.20 -2.66
N SER A 125 28.26 32.82 -3.65
CA SER A 125 26.79 32.83 -3.79
C SER A 125 26.20 31.44 -3.99
N LEU A 126 26.97 30.52 -4.58
CA LEU A 126 26.56 29.14 -4.82
C LEU A 126 27.08 28.13 -3.78
N ASP A 127 27.76 28.58 -2.72
CA ASP A 127 28.47 27.69 -1.80
C ASP A 127 27.54 26.69 -1.08
N GLN A 128 26.33 27.12 -0.73
CA GLN A 128 25.31 26.27 -0.10
C GLN A 128 24.94 25.03 -0.94
N PHE A 129 25.03 25.13 -2.28
CA PHE A 129 24.68 24.04 -3.18
C PHE A 129 25.78 23.00 -3.30
N HIS A 130 27.04 23.35 -2.99
CA HIS A 130 28.16 22.41 -2.98
C HIS A 130 28.01 21.30 -1.94
N LEU A 131 27.27 21.57 -0.87
CA LEU A 131 26.92 20.55 0.11
C LEU A 131 25.63 19.81 -0.28
N LEU A 132 24.63 20.55 -0.73
CA LEU A 132 23.30 20.00 -1.00
C LEU A 132 23.27 19.02 -2.18
N PHE A 133 23.83 19.41 -3.33
CA PHE A 133 23.71 18.65 -4.57
C PHE A 133 24.36 17.26 -4.49
N PRO A 134 25.60 17.10 -3.98
CA PRO A 134 26.19 15.77 -3.85
C PRO A 134 25.38 14.84 -2.94
N SER A 135 24.83 15.37 -1.83
CA SER A 135 23.99 14.57 -0.93
C SER A 135 22.69 14.10 -1.60
N VAL A 136 22.02 14.96 -2.36
CA VAL A 136 20.81 14.59 -3.10
C VAL A 136 21.14 13.65 -4.26
N MET A 137 22.29 13.82 -4.92
CA MET A 137 22.74 12.95 -6.00
C MET A 137 22.94 11.51 -5.54
N ILE A 138 23.46 11.29 -4.32
CA ILE A 138 23.56 9.94 -3.72
C ILE A 138 22.19 9.26 -3.67
N VAL A 139 21.13 9.99 -3.29
CA VAL A 139 19.76 9.47 -3.25
C VAL A 139 19.28 9.09 -4.66
N VAL A 140 19.48 9.96 -5.64
CA VAL A 140 19.10 9.71 -7.04
C VAL A 140 19.83 8.49 -7.60
N GLU A 141 21.13 8.38 -7.39
CA GLU A 141 21.94 7.24 -7.86
C GLU A 141 21.57 5.94 -7.12
N GLN A 142 21.19 6.01 -5.84
CA GLN A 142 20.66 4.86 -5.13
C GLN A 142 19.32 4.39 -5.72
N ILE A 143 18.39 5.33 -5.99
CA ILE A 143 17.10 5.02 -6.63
C ILE A 143 17.31 4.32 -7.98
N LYS A 144 18.23 4.83 -8.80
CA LYS A 144 18.59 4.24 -10.11
C LYS A 144 19.23 2.86 -9.98
N SER A 145 20.26 2.73 -9.16
CA SER A 145 21.06 1.51 -9.05
C SER A 145 20.29 0.35 -8.43
N GLN A 146 19.51 0.62 -7.39
CA GLN A 146 18.71 -0.39 -6.68
C GLN A 146 17.33 -0.61 -7.28
N LYS A 147 16.96 0.18 -8.30
CA LYS A 147 15.63 0.16 -8.94
C LYS A 147 14.49 0.29 -7.92
N ILE A 148 14.63 1.27 -7.02
CA ILE A 148 13.70 1.47 -5.90
C ILE A 148 12.31 1.80 -6.44
N HIS A 149 11.27 1.15 -5.92
CA HIS A 149 9.91 1.22 -6.43
C HIS A 149 8.89 1.59 -5.35
N GLY A 150 7.85 2.33 -5.73
CA GLY A 150 6.71 2.66 -4.86
C GLY A 150 7.07 3.26 -3.50
N CYS A 151 6.44 2.76 -2.45
CA CYS A 151 6.65 3.24 -1.08
C CYS A 151 8.10 3.05 -0.55
N GLN A 152 8.93 2.21 -1.18
CA GLN A 152 10.36 2.11 -0.83
C GLN A 152 11.13 3.42 -1.10
N LEU A 153 10.63 4.28 -2.00
CA LEU A 153 11.18 5.62 -2.16
C LEU A 153 11.04 6.42 -0.86
N LEU A 154 9.90 6.31 -0.18
CA LEU A 154 9.67 7.00 1.09
C LEU A 154 10.68 6.56 2.15
N GLU A 155 10.94 5.25 2.23
CA GLU A 155 11.94 4.66 3.13
C GLU A 155 13.35 5.20 2.86
N THR A 156 13.72 5.25 1.58
CA THR A 156 15.04 5.70 1.15
C THR A 156 15.25 7.17 1.48
N ILE A 157 14.30 8.03 1.11
CA ILE A 157 14.36 9.47 1.39
C ILE A 157 14.39 9.72 2.89
N TYR A 158 13.56 9.00 3.66
CA TYR A 158 13.51 9.11 5.12
C TYR A 158 14.86 8.77 5.75
N LYS A 159 15.48 7.63 5.39
CA LYS A 159 16.80 7.24 5.90
C LYS A 159 17.88 8.29 5.63
N HIS A 160 17.88 8.88 4.43
CA HIS A 160 18.83 9.95 4.10
C HIS A 160 18.49 11.28 4.79
N SER A 161 17.21 11.55 5.07
CA SER A 161 16.79 12.75 5.81
C SER A 161 17.25 12.74 7.27
N CYS A 162 17.42 11.56 7.86
CA CYS A 162 17.99 11.40 9.21
C CYS A 162 19.47 11.79 9.32
N GLY A 163 20.12 12.21 8.23
CA GLY A 163 21.50 12.71 8.23
C GLY A 163 21.70 13.99 9.05
N GLY A 164 22.95 14.26 9.44
CA GLY A 164 23.31 15.34 10.37
C GLY A 164 23.41 16.75 9.76
N LEU A 165 23.23 16.93 8.45
CA LEU A 165 23.41 18.22 7.76
C LEU A 165 22.05 18.94 7.62
N PRO A 166 21.81 20.07 8.33
CA PRO A 166 20.49 20.71 8.36
C PRO A 166 19.93 21.13 6.98
N PRO A 167 20.72 21.72 6.05
CA PRO A 167 20.21 22.09 4.74
C PRO A 167 19.79 20.89 3.90
N VAL A 168 20.55 19.79 3.98
CA VAL A 168 20.26 18.54 3.29
C VAL A 168 19.02 17.88 3.89
N ARG A 169 18.95 17.78 5.22
CA ARG A 169 17.78 17.25 5.92
C ARG A 169 16.51 18.01 5.53
N SER A 170 16.53 19.34 5.59
CA SER A 170 15.36 20.15 5.24
C SER A 170 14.94 19.95 3.77
N ALA A 171 15.89 19.81 2.85
CA ALA A 171 15.58 19.53 1.45
C ALA A 171 14.94 18.14 1.27
N LEU A 172 15.51 17.10 1.90
CA LEU A 172 14.97 15.74 1.83
C LEU A 172 13.62 15.60 2.53
N GLU A 173 13.39 16.30 3.66
CA GLU A 173 12.08 16.37 4.33
C GLU A 173 11.02 16.99 3.42
N LYS A 174 11.35 18.05 2.66
CA LYS A 174 10.44 18.64 1.67
C LYS A 174 10.10 17.65 0.55
N ILE A 175 11.09 16.94 0.04
CA ILE A 175 10.86 15.88 -0.98
C ILE A 175 9.96 14.78 -0.39
N LEU A 176 10.27 14.34 0.84
CA LEU A 176 9.50 13.31 1.54
C LEU A 176 8.04 13.73 1.72
N ALA A 177 7.77 14.99 2.11
CA ALA A 177 6.42 15.52 2.26
C ALA A 177 5.62 15.47 0.95
N VAL A 178 6.24 15.80 -0.19
CA VAL A 178 5.61 15.68 -1.51
C VAL A 178 5.25 14.22 -1.82
N CYS A 179 6.14 13.28 -1.52
CA CYS A 179 5.89 11.84 -1.71
C CYS A 179 4.83 11.29 -0.73
N HIS A 180 4.83 11.72 0.54
CA HIS A 180 3.74 11.42 1.48
C HIS A 180 2.39 11.93 1.00
N GLY A 181 2.37 13.03 0.24
CA GLY A 181 1.15 13.50 -0.41
C GLY A 181 0.48 12.48 -1.34
N VAL A 182 1.26 11.57 -1.94
CA VAL A 182 0.74 10.42 -2.70
C VAL A 182 0.21 9.34 -1.77
N MET A 183 0.97 9.00 -0.72
CA MET A 183 0.56 8.03 0.30
C MET A 183 -0.76 8.41 0.97
N TYR A 184 -0.92 9.67 1.40
CA TYR A 184 -2.17 10.16 1.98
C TYR A 184 -3.35 10.10 1.00
N LYS A 185 -3.09 10.26 -0.31
CA LYS A 185 -4.14 10.11 -1.34
C LYS A 185 -4.58 8.65 -1.47
N GLN A 186 -3.64 7.71 -1.48
CA GLN A 186 -3.95 6.28 -1.50
C GLN A 186 -4.66 5.85 -0.20
N LEU A 187 -4.20 6.32 0.95
CA LEU A 187 -4.83 6.07 2.25
C LEU A 187 -6.27 6.60 2.29
N SER A 188 -6.50 7.82 1.82
CA SER A 188 -7.86 8.38 1.78
C SER A 188 -8.78 7.58 0.86
N ALA A 189 -8.32 7.16 -0.31
CA ALA A 189 -9.12 6.34 -1.22
C ALA A 189 -9.44 4.96 -0.61
N TRP A 190 -8.45 4.34 0.02
CA TRP A 190 -8.60 3.02 0.64
C TRP A 190 -9.45 3.05 1.90
N MET A 191 -9.15 3.95 2.84
CA MET A 191 -9.80 3.95 4.16
C MET A 191 -11.17 4.62 4.18
N LEU A 192 -11.46 5.52 3.23
CA LEU A 192 -12.75 6.22 3.20
C LEU A 192 -13.72 5.64 2.17
N HIS A 193 -13.20 4.96 1.15
CA HIS A 193 -14.00 4.44 0.03
C HIS A 193 -13.67 2.98 -0.33
N GLY A 194 -12.78 2.28 0.38
CA GLY A 194 -12.42 0.90 0.04
C GLY A 194 -11.77 0.74 -1.33
N LEU A 195 -11.33 1.83 -1.97
CA LEU A 195 -10.80 1.84 -3.33
C LEU A 195 -9.28 1.70 -3.32
N LEU A 196 -8.77 0.58 -3.83
CA LEU A 196 -7.33 0.35 -4.00
C LEU A 196 -6.86 0.90 -5.36
N LEU A 197 -6.44 2.17 -5.38
CA LEU A 197 -5.90 2.85 -6.56
C LEU A 197 -4.39 2.60 -6.68
N ASP A 198 -4.00 1.43 -7.18
CA ASP A 198 -2.59 1.00 -7.23
C ASP A 198 -2.20 0.29 -8.54
N GLN A 199 -2.26 1.01 -9.67
CA GLN A 199 -1.98 0.47 -11.01
C GLN A 199 -0.58 -0.15 -11.15
N TYR A 200 0.42 0.40 -10.46
CA TYR A 200 1.82 -0.01 -10.58
C TYR A 200 2.31 -0.80 -9.36
N GLU A 201 1.41 -1.28 -8.49
CA GLU A 201 1.80 -2.09 -7.33
C GLU A 201 2.81 -1.39 -6.39
N GLU A 202 2.55 -0.12 -6.08
CA GLU A 202 3.43 0.74 -5.31
C GLU A 202 3.03 0.88 -3.83
N PHE A 203 1.78 0.56 -3.50
CA PHE A 203 1.24 0.69 -2.15
C PHE A 203 1.54 -0.57 -1.31
N PHE A 204 1.54 -0.41 0.02
CA PHE A 204 1.79 -1.51 0.95
C PHE A 204 0.54 -2.36 1.24
N VAL A 205 -0.62 -2.02 0.69
CA VAL A 205 -1.81 -2.89 0.65
C VAL A 205 -1.94 -3.45 -0.76
N ARG A 206 -2.11 -4.76 -0.89
CA ARG A 206 -2.35 -5.43 -2.16
C ARG A 206 -3.64 -6.24 -2.12
N GLN A 207 -4.28 -6.39 -3.27
CA GLN A 207 -5.33 -7.38 -3.44
C GLN A 207 -4.66 -8.76 -3.61
N GLY A 208 -5.00 -9.71 -2.73
CA GLY A 208 -4.61 -11.11 -2.86
C GLY A 208 -5.28 -11.78 -4.07
N PRO A 209 -4.79 -12.95 -4.51
CA PRO A 209 -5.49 -13.73 -5.51
C PRO A 209 -6.92 -14.00 -5.01
N SER A 210 -7.93 -13.66 -5.80
CA SER A 210 -9.30 -14.12 -5.55
C SER A 210 -9.23 -15.64 -5.38
N SER A 211 -9.57 -16.17 -4.20
CA SER A 211 -9.31 -17.56 -3.80
C SER A 211 -9.36 -18.55 -4.96
N GLY A 212 -8.17 -19.01 -5.31
CA GLY A 212 -7.86 -19.80 -6.49
C GLY A 212 -6.34 -20.01 -6.56
N ASN A 213 -5.83 -20.79 -5.60
CA ASN A 213 -4.44 -21.25 -5.46
C ASN A 213 -3.44 -20.26 -4.83
N ALA A 214 -3.19 -20.40 -3.53
CA ALA A 214 -1.86 -20.19 -2.94
C ALA A 214 -1.72 -20.91 -1.60
N SER A 215 -1.21 -22.14 -1.62
CA SER A 215 -0.58 -22.76 -0.47
C SER A 215 0.80 -22.12 -0.27
N GLY A 216 0.96 -21.36 0.81
CA GLY A 216 2.24 -20.75 1.19
C GLY A 216 2.28 -20.53 2.68
N GLN A 217 2.89 -21.48 3.39
CA GLN A 217 3.22 -21.39 4.80
C GLN A 217 4.22 -20.25 5.04
N SER A 218 3.93 -19.41 6.02
CA SER A 218 4.92 -18.63 6.75
C SER A 218 4.44 -18.55 8.19
N GLU A 219 5.05 -19.38 9.04
CA GLU A 219 4.97 -19.30 10.49
C GLU A 219 5.77 -18.07 10.93
N GLU A 220 5.10 -17.06 11.47
CA GLU A 220 5.75 -16.00 12.26
C GLU A 220 5.12 -15.99 13.65
N GLU A 221 6.00 -16.11 14.66
CA GLU A 221 5.70 -16.19 16.09
C GLU A 221 4.96 -14.93 16.57
N ASP A 222 3.83 -15.12 17.24
CA ASP A 222 3.01 -14.08 17.86
C ASP A 222 3.71 -13.52 19.12
N ASP A 223 4.14 -12.26 19.06
CA ASP A 223 4.27 -11.42 20.26
C ASP A 223 2.96 -10.64 20.45
N ASP A 224 2.12 -11.24 21.29
CA ASP A 224 0.87 -10.74 21.84
C ASP A 224 1.08 -9.50 22.71
N LEU A 225 0.44 -8.38 22.32
CA LEU A 225 -0.03 -7.35 23.26
C LEU A 225 -1.35 -6.76 22.74
N GLY A 226 -2.45 -7.49 22.95
CA GLY A 226 -3.79 -6.99 22.72
C GLY A 226 -4.24 -5.89 23.69
N ILE A 227 -5.06 -4.96 23.20
CA ILE A 227 -6.27 -4.47 23.89
C ILE A 227 -7.34 -4.25 22.81
N GLY A 228 -8.41 -5.06 22.81
CA GLY A 228 -9.60 -4.85 21.98
C GLY A 228 -9.92 -5.92 20.92
N GLY A 229 -9.68 -7.20 21.19
CA GLY A 229 -10.62 -8.29 20.90
C GLY A 229 -10.93 -8.76 19.47
N LEU A 230 -10.51 -8.10 18.40
CA LEU A 230 -10.58 -8.65 17.03
C LEU A 230 -9.39 -8.12 16.21
N THR A 231 -8.45 -8.98 15.83
CA THR A 231 -7.41 -8.66 14.83
C THR A 231 -7.91 -8.95 13.42
N GLY A 232 -7.38 -8.27 12.41
CA GLY A 232 -7.70 -8.56 11.00
C GLY A 232 -7.41 -10.03 10.63
N LYS A 233 -6.40 -10.64 11.26
CA LYS A 233 -6.11 -12.09 11.14
C LYS A 233 -7.24 -12.98 11.68
N GLN A 234 -7.87 -12.62 12.81
CA GLN A 234 -9.02 -13.38 13.33
C GLN A 234 -10.26 -13.25 12.43
N LEU A 235 -10.45 -12.09 11.78
CA LEU A 235 -11.46 -11.92 10.75
C LEU A 235 -11.16 -12.78 9.51
N ARG A 236 -9.88 -12.88 9.13
CA ARG A 236 -9.36 -13.67 8.01
C ARG A 236 -9.58 -15.18 8.22
N GLU A 237 -9.31 -15.70 9.41
CA GLU A 237 -9.56 -17.12 9.76
C GLU A 237 -11.06 -17.47 9.79
N LEU A 238 -11.91 -16.56 10.26
CA LEU A 238 -13.37 -16.72 10.22
C LEU A 238 -13.94 -16.65 8.79
N GLN A 239 -13.26 -15.97 7.86
CA GLN A 239 -13.64 -15.88 6.46
C GLN A 239 -13.13 -17.05 5.61
N ASP A 240 -11.94 -17.60 5.89
CA ASP A 240 -11.42 -18.79 5.21
C ASP A 240 -12.32 -20.03 5.45
N LEU A 241 -13.01 -20.10 6.60
CA LEU A 241 -14.02 -21.13 6.89
C LEU A 241 -15.28 -21.05 6.01
N ARG A 242 -15.62 -19.88 5.44
CA ARG A 242 -16.76 -19.74 4.50
C ARG A 242 -16.47 -20.30 3.11
N LEU A 243 -15.20 -20.52 2.75
CA LEU A 243 -14.79 -20.79 1.37
C LEU A 243 -14.79 -22.27 0.96
N ILE A 244 -15.22 -23.19 1.82
CA ILE A 244 -15.23 -24.62 1.47
C ILE A 244 -16.58 -25.07 0.89
N GLU A 245 -17.70 -24.35 1.08
CA GLU A 245 -19.04 -24.89 0.78
C GLU A 245 -19.85 -24.19 -0.33
N GLU A 246 -19.54 -22.95 -0.73
CA GLU A 246 -20.36 -22.24 -1.74
C GLU A 246 -19.75 -22.28 -3.15
N GLU A 247 -19.65 -23.48 -3.74
CA GLU A 247 -19.41 -23.62 -5.19
C GLU A 247 -20.70 -23.42 -6.04
N ASN A 248 -21.85 -23.12 -5.41
CA ASN A 248 -23.10 -22.86 -6.12
C ASN A 248 -23.79 -21.57 -5.66
N MET A 249 -23.89 -20.62 -6.61
CA MET A 249 -24.78 -19.46 -6.66
C MET A 249 -24.26 -18.13 -6.04
N LEU A 250 -23.61 -17.34 -6.90
CA LEU A 250 -23.67 -15.86 -6.90
C LEU A 250 -23.20 -15.09 -5.65
N ALA A 251 -22.39 -15.67 -4.77
CA ALA A 251 -21.62 -14.87 -3.82
C ALA A 251 -20.50 -14.12 -4.59
N PRO A 252 -20.45 -12.77 -4.56
CA PRO A 252 -19.33 -12.05 -5.17
C PRO A 252 -18.04 -12.52 -4.49
N SER A 253 -17.04 -12.92 -5.29
CA SER A 253 -15.75 -13.35 -4.74
C SER A 253 -15.22 -12.26 -3.82
N LEU A 254 -15.12 -12.58 -2.53
CA LEU A 254 -14.59 -11.67 -1.53
C LEU A 254 -13.15 -11.35 -1.95
N LYS A 255 -12.91 -10.08 -2.31
CA LYS A 255 -11.57 -9.61 -2.64
C LYS A 255 -10.75 -9.70 -1.37
N GLN A 256 -9.82 -10.65 -1.32
CA GLN A 256 -8.89 -10.76 -0.20
C GLN A 256 -7.85 -9.65 -0.32
N PHE A 257 -7.49 -9.01 0.79
CA PHE A 257 -6.41 -8.02 0.83
C PHE A 257 -5.31 -8.50 1.77
N SER A 258 -4.09 -8.03 1.57
CA SER A 258 -2.95 -8.36 2.43
C SER A 258 -1.92 -7.23 2.42
N LEU A 259 -1.06 -7.22 3.43
CA LEU A 259 0.09 -6.31 3.47
C LEU A 259 1.22 -6.81 2.56
N ARG A 260 1.80 -5.87 1.83
CA ARG A 260 3.04 -6.01 1.08
C ARG A 260 4.16 -5.40 1.92
N VAL A 261 4.73 -6.20 2.83
CA VAL A 261 5.68 -5.75 3.87
C VAL A 261 6.92 -5.09 3.25
N GLU A 262 7.35 -5.55 2.08
CA GLU A 262 8.48 -4.98 1.33
C GLU A 262 8.22 -3.56 0.81
N MET A 263 6.97 -3.11 0.77
CA MET A 263 6.58 -1.74 0.44
C MET A 263 6.21 -0.92 1.68
N LEU A 264 6.23 -1.49 2.88
CA LEU A 264 5.92 -0.75 4.10
C LEU A 264 7.14 0.05 4.57
N PRO A 265 7.07 1.40 4.64
CA PRO A 265 8.17 2.18 5.19
C PRO A 265 8.40 1.84 6.67
N SER A 266 9.66 1.67 7.08
CA SER A 266 10.02 1.14 8.41
C SER A 266 9.65 2.04 9.58
N TYR A 267 9.49 3.35 9.33
CA TYR A 267 9.00 4.32 10.31
C TYR A 267 7.47 4.25 10.51
N ILE A 268 6.75 3.42 9.74
CA ILE A 268 5.35 3.06 9.96
C ILE A 268 5.33 1.64 10.52
N PRO A 269 5.01 1.45 11.81
CA PRO A 269 4.95 0.12 12.40
C PRO A 269 3.91 -0.77 11.72
N VAL A 270 4.20 -2.08 11.63
CA VAL A 270 3.28 -3.08 11.04
C VAL A 270 1.90 -3.03 11.72
N ARG A 271 1.86 -2.88 13.04
CA ARG A 271 0.61 -2.69 13.81
C ARG A 271 -0.27 -1.53 13.29
N VAL A 272 0.32 -0.48 12.72
CA VAL A 272 -0.42 0.65 12.15
C VAL A 272 -0.90 0.31 10.75
N ALA A 273 -0.09 -0.39 9.96
CA ALA A 273 -0.48 -0.90 8.64
C ALA A 273 -1.66 -1.88 8.72
N GLU A 274 -1.69 -2.75 9.74
CA GLU A 274 -2.81 -3.66 10.00
C GLU A 274 -4.12 -2.91 10.29
N LYS A 275 -4.06 -1.78 11.01
CA LYS A 275 -5.24 -0.92 11.23
C LYS A 275 -5.76 -0.35 9.90
N ILE A 276 -4.86 0.06 9.02
CA ILE A 276 -5.19 0.59 7.69
C ILE A 276 -5.82 -0.50 6.82
N LEU A 277 -5.26 -1.71 6.85
CA LEU A 277 -5.80 -2.87 6.14
C LEU A 277 -7.22 -3.17 6.63
N PHE A 278 -7.40 -3.37 7.94
CA PHE A 278 -8.70 -3.64 8.55
C PHE A 278 -9.77 -2.60 8.18
N VAL A 279 -9.43 -1.31 8.28
CA VAL A 279 -10.38 -0.24 7.95
C VAL A 279 -10.84 -0.33 6.50
N GLY A 280 -9.91 -0.43 5.55
CA GLY A 280 -10.29 -0.45 4.15
C GLY A 280 -10.95 -1.76 3.71
N GLU A 281 -10.59 -2.91 4.30
CA GLU A 281 -11.31 -4.18 4.10
C GLU A 281 -12.76 -4.06 4.56
N SER A 282 -12.97 -3.45 5.73
CA SER A 282 -14.30 -3.21 6.27
C SER A 282 -15.12 -2.29 5.36
N VAL A 283 -14.54 -1.19 4.88
CA VAL A 283 -15.24 -0.28 3.96
C VAL A 283 -15.55 -0.95 2.63
N GLN A 284 -14.59 -1.67 2.06
CA GLN A 284 -14.77 -2.37 0.79
C GLN A 284 -15.81 -3.51 0.88
N MET A 285 -15.81 -4.26 1.99
CA MET A 285 -16.84 -5.29 2.22
C MET A 285 -18.26 -4.69 2.17
N PHE A 286 -18.43 -3.50 2.73
CA PHE A 286 -19.71 -2.80 2.78
C PHE A 286 -20.11 -2.21 1.44
N GLU A 287 -19.18 -1.61 0.69
CA GLU A 287 -19.47 -1.06 -0.63
C GLU A 287 -19.94 -2.14 -1.62
N ASN A 288 -19.37 -3.35 -1.58
CA ASN A 288 -19.83 -4.46 -2.44
C ASN A 288 -21.22 -4.99 -2.07
N GLN A 289 -21.64 -4.88 -0.80
CA GLN A 289 -22.96 -5.34 -0.33
C GLN A 289 -24.06 -4.27 -0.46
N ASN A 290 -23.67 -2.99 -0.55
CA ASN A 290 -24.57 -1.84 -0.64
C ASN A 290 -25.40 -1.75 -1.93
N VAL A 291 -25.21 -2.63 -2.91
CA VAL A 291 -26.14 -2.73 -4.07
C VAL A 291 -27.55 -3.12 -3.60
N ASN A 292 -27.69 -3.81 -2.46
CA ASN A 292 -28.98 -4.22 -1.90
C ASN A 292 -29.38 -3.48 -0.60
N MET A 293 -28.46 -2.80 0.07
CA MET A 293 -28.66 -2.24 1.42
C MET A 293 -28.69 -0.70 1.42
N THR A 294 -29.66 -0.10 0.74
CA THR A 294 -29.85 1.37 0.71
C THR A 294 -30.38 1.98 2.03
N ARG A 295 -30.49 1.20 3.11
CA ARG A 295 -31.12 1.62 4.37
C ARG A 295 -30.14 1.93 5.52
N THR A 296 -28.92 1.42 5.45
CA THR A 296 -27.87 1.68 6.44
C THR A 296 -26.90 2.69 5.82
N GLY A 297 -26.63 3.79 6.51
CA GLY A 297 -25.69 4.81 6.03
C GLY A 297 -24.29 4.25 5.80
N SER A 298 -23.35 5.10 5.39
CA SER A 298 -21.96 4.68 5.27
C SER A 298 -21.41 4.14 6.60
N ILE A 299 -20.54 3.13 6.53
CA ILE A 299 -19.82 2.51 7.67
C ILE A 299 -19.08 3.55 8.54
N LEU A 300 -18.76 4.71 7.94
CA LEU A 300 -18.09 5.83 8.59
C LEU A 300 -19.07 6.82 9.27
N LYS A 301 -20.35 6.47 9.42
CA LYS A 301 -21.39 7.29 10.07
C LYS A 301 -21.53 8.70 9.48
N ASN A 302 -21.36 8.84 8.16
CA ASN A 302 -21.34 10.13 7.45
C ASN A 302 -20.24 11.10 7.94
N GLN A 303 -19.13 10.58 8.48
CA GLN A 303 -17.97 11.36 8.93
C GLN A 303 -16.83 11.36 7.90
N GLU A 304 -17.07 10.95 6.66
CA GLU A 304 -16.07 10.86 5.60
C GLU A 304 -15.39 12.21 5.38
N ASP A 305 -16.16 13.29 5.34
CA ASP A 305 -15.64 14.65 5.15
C ASP A 305 -14.71 15.08 6.29
N ILE A 306 -15.03 14.68 7.53
CA ILE A 306 -14.20 14.97 8.71
C ILE A 306 -12.87 14.22 8.62
N PHE A 307 -12.91 12.93 8.27
CA PHE A 307 -11.70 12.13 8.12
C PHE A 307 -10.87 12.55 6.91
N ALA A 308 -11.50 12.92 5.81
CA ALA A 308 -10.83 13.50 4.65
C ALA A 308 -10.11 14.81 5.03
N ALA A 309 -10.75 15.67 5.82
CA ALA A 309 -10.14 16.90 6.32
C ALA A 309 -8.94 16.62 7.25
N GLU A 310 -9.03 15.64 8.14
CA GLU A 310 -7.91 15.25 9.03
C GLU A 310 -6.73 14.65 8.25
N LEU A 311 -6.98 13.74 7.31
CA LEU A 311 -5.93 13.19 6.44
C LEU A 311 -5.31 14.29 5.56
N HIS A 312 -6.12 15.23 5.08
CA HIS A 312 -5.63 16.40 4.37
C HIS A 312 -4.77 17.30 5.28
N ARG A 313 -5.17 17.54 6.53
CA ARG A 313 -4.40 18.32 7.51
C ARG A 313 -3.03 17.68 7.78
N LEU A 314 -2.96 16.35 7.91
CA LEU A 314 -1.72 15.61 8.05
C LEU A 314 -0.82 15.75 6.81
N LYS A 315 -1.42 15.66 5.61
CA LYS A 315 -0.71 15.88 4.35
C LYS A 315 -0.08 17.27 4.23
N GLN A 316 -0.67 18.31 4.82
CA GLN A 316 -0.14 19.67 4.80
C GLN A 316 1.02 19.90 5.79
N GLN A 317 1.30 18.96 6.69
CA GLN A 317 2.41 19.10 7.63
C GLN A 317 3.76 18.97 6.90
N PRO A 318 4.75 19.83 7.18
CA PRO A 318 6.06 19.75 6.56
C PRO A 318 6.88 18.56 7.07
N LEU A 319 6.56 18.04 8.26
CA LEU A 319 7.25 16.93 8.90
C LEU A 319 6.25 15.82 9.21
N PHE A 320 6.68 14.57 9.01
CA PHE A 320 5.89 13.40 9.37
C PHE A 320 5.95 13.14 10.87
N SER A 321 4.78 13.11 11.51
CA SER A 321 4.62 12.77 12.92
C SER A 321 3.85 11.46 13.03
N LEU A 322 4.53 10.40 13.50
CA LEU A 322 3.89 9.10 13.67
C LEU A 322 2.74 9.15 14.68
N VAL A 323 2.87 9.97 15.73
CA VAL A 323 1.85 10.11 16.79
C VAL A 323 0.57 10.72 16.24
N ASP A 324 0.68 11.82 15.48
CA ASP A 324 -0.49 12.48 14.88
C ASP A 324 -1.12 11.61 13.80
N PHE A 325 -0.28 10.95 12.99
CA PHE A 325 -0.72 9.99 11.98
C PHE A 325 -1.52 8.85 12.61
N GLU A 326 -0.97 8.18 13.61
CA GLU A 326 -1.62 7.07 14.30
C GLU A 326 -2.90 7.49 15.02
N SER A 327 -2.92 8.67 15.64
CA SER A 327 -4.11 9.19 16.33
C SER A 327 -5.32 9.34 15.39
N VAL A 328 -5.10 9.85 14.17
CA VAL A 328 -6.16 9.96 13.16
C VAL A 328 -6.63 8.57 12.70
N LEU A 329 -5.70 7.64 12.46
CA LEU A 329 -6.02 6.27 12.06
C LEU A 329 -6.81 5.52 13.14
N ASP A 330 -6.45 5.68 14.42
CA ASP A 330 -7.17 5.05 15.53
C ASP A 330 -8.60 5.56 15.67
N ARG A 331 -8.83 6.84 15.37
CA ARG A 331 -10.17 7.42 15.37
C ARG A 331 -11.03 6.87 14.23
N ILE A 332 -10.47 6.74 13.03
CA ILE A 332 -11.17 6.12 11.89
C ILE A 332 -11.50 4.66 12.22
N ARG A 333 -10.48 3.89 12.67
CA ARG A 333 -10.64 2.48 13.05
C ARG A 333 -11.70 2.27 14.12
N SER A 334 -11.71 3.09 15.17
CA SER A 334 -12.70 2.96 16.25
C SER A 334 -14.12 3.24 15.75
N THR A 335 -14.27 4.24 14.88
CA THR A 335 -15.58 4.57 14.27
C THR A 335 -16.11 3.42 13.42
N VAL A 336 -15.26 2.83 12.58
CA VAL A 336 -15.59 1.66 11.75
C VAL A 336 -15.92 0.44 12.63
N ALA A 337 -15.08 0.14 13.61
CA ALA A 337 -15.26 -1.01 14.51
C ALA A 337 -16.57 -0.93 15.31
N GLU A 338 -16.91 0.25 15.84
CA GLU A 338 -18.18 0.46 16.54
C GLU A 338 -19.39 0.23 15.63
N HIS A 339 -19.32 0.67 14.37
CA HIS A 339 -20.45 0.51 13.45
C HIS A 339 -20.56 -0.93 12.95
N LEU A 340 -19.44 -1.61 12.67
CA LEU A 340 -19.40 -3.04 12.39
C LEU A 340 -20.05 -3.86 13.51
N TRP A 341 -19.71 -3.55 14.77
CA TRP A 341 -20.27 -4.24 15.91
C TRP A 341 -21.80 -4.09 15.95
N LYS A 342 -22.32 -2.87 15.74
CA LYS A 342 -23.76 -2.63 15.69
C LYS A 342 -24.43 -3.40 14.56
N LEU A 343 -23.86 -3.37 13.35
CA LEU A 343 -24.42 -4.11 12.22
C LEU A 343 -24.48 -5.62 12.51
N MET A 344 -23.37 -6.20 13.00
CA MET A 344 -23.30 -7.64 13.21
C MET A 344 -24.17 -8.10 14.38
N VAL A 345 -24.14 -7.36 15.50
CA VAL A 345 -24.80 -7.78 16.75
C VAL A 345 -26.26 -7.34 16.80
N GLU A 346 -26.56 -6.10 16.44
CA GLU A 346 -27.90 -5.53 16.55
C GLU A 346 -28.76 -5.83 15.31
N GLU A 347 -28.16 -5.77 14.10
CA GLU A 347 -28.93 -5.88 12.84
C GLU A 347 -28.88 -7.29 12.21
N SER A 348 -27.81 -8.06 12.44
CA SER A 348 -27.59 -9.37 11.78
C SER A 348 -27.75 -10.59 12.71
N ASP A 349 -28.18 -10.37 13.96
CA ASP A 349 -28.36 -11.42 14.98
C ASP A 349 -27.18 -12.41 15.10
N LEU A 350 -25.95 -11.87 15.19
CA LEU A 350 -24.75 -12.69 15.34
C LEU A 350 -24.85 -13.68 16.51
N ILE A 351 -25.47 -13.28 17.62
CA ILE A 351 -25.62 -14.12 18.81
C ILE A 351 -26.55 -15.30 18.52
N GLY A 352 -27.66 -15.08 17.80
CA GLY A 352 -28.51 -16.15 17.29
C GLY A 352 -27.75 -17.12 16.40
N GLN A 353 -26.98 -16.63 15.43
CA GLN A 353 -26.19 -17.47 14.53
C GLN A 353 -25.11 -18.28 15.27
N LEU A 354 -24.41 -17.69 16.24
CA LEU A 354 -23.45 -18.43 17.08
C LEU A 354 -24.13 -19.51 17.92
N LYS A 355 -25.36 -19.27 18.39
CA LYS A 355 -26.15 -20.29 19.08
C LYS A 355 -26.51 -21.43 18.14
N ILE A 356 -26.89 -21.14 16.89
CA ILE A 356 -27.14 -22.16 15.86
C ILE A 356 -25.87 -23.00 15.66
N ILE A 357 -24.72 -22.37 15.42
CA ILE A 357 -23.44 -23.09 15.26
C ILE A 357 -23.17 -24.01 16.46
N LYS A 358 -23.36 -23.52 17.69
CA LYS A 358 -23.20 -24.32 18.91
C LYS A 358 -24.20 -25.49 18.97
N ASP A 359 -25.46 -25.25 18.61
CA ASP A 359 -26.52 -26.25 18.69
C ASP A 359 -26.30 -27.41 17.70
N PHE A 360 -25.66 -27.15 16.54
CA PHE A 360 -25.38 -28.15 15.50
C PHE A 360 -23.96 -28.73 15.54
N TYR A 361 -22.92 -27.90 15.53
CA TYR A 361 -21.53 -28.40 15.52
C TYR A 361 -21.08 -28.96 16.87
N LEU A 362 -21.55 -28.37 17.98
CA LEU A 362 -21.23 -28.85 19.34
C LEU A 362 -22.33 -29.72 19.93
N LEU A 363 -23.24 -30.23 19.08
CA LEU A 363 -24.32 -31.14 19.45
C LEU A 363 -25.18 -30.61 20.61
N GLY A 364 -25.38 -29.30 20.70
CA GLY A 364 -26.19 -28.68 21.76
C GLY A 364 -27.66 -29.17 21.77
N ARG A 365 -28.17 -29.62 20.62
CA ARG A 365 -29.49 -30.29 20.47
C ARG A 365 -29.34 -31.81 20.52
N GLY A 366 -29.05 -32.34 21.71
CA GLY A 366 -28.79 -33.78 21.90
C GLY A 366 -29.96 -34.67 21.44
N GLU A 367 -31.21 -34.23 21.63
CA GLU A 367 -32.41 -34.93 21.19
C GLU A 367 -32.49 -35.11 19.67
N LEU A 368 -32.09 -34.08 18.92
CA LEU A 368 -32.04 -34.11 17.45
C LEU A 368 -31.00 -35.12 16.98
N PHE A 369 -29.78 -35.03 17.50
CA PHE A 369 -28.69 -35.89 17.08
C PHE A 369 -28.89 -37.34 17.52
N GLN A 370 -29.52 -37.58 18.67
CA GLN A 370 -29.92 -38.92 19.08
C GLN A 370 -30.91 -39.54 18.09
N ALA A 371 -31.97 -38.80 17.72
CA ALA A 371 -32.95 -39.26 16.73
C ALA A 371 -32.32 -39.48 15.35
N PHE A 372 -31.39 -38.61 14.95
CA PHE A 372 -30.63 -38.74 13.72
C PHE A 372 -29.73 -39.97 13.71
N ILE A 373 -28.95 -40.20 14.77
CA ILE A 373 -28.08 -41.37 14.88
C ILE A 373 -28.92 -42.64 14.80
N ASP A 374 -30.05 -42.71 15.52
CA ASP A 374 -30.94 -43.89 15.48
C ASP A 374 -31.41 -44.23 14.05
N ILE A 375 -31.66 -43.21 13.23
CA ILE A 375 -32.12 -43.37 11.83
C ILE A 375 -30.94 -43.65 10.89
N ALA A 376 -29.86 -42.86 10.97
CA ALA A 376 -28.73 -42.90 10.04
C ALA A 376 -27.75 -44.07 10.30
N GLN A 377 -27.77 -44.69 11.49
CA GLN A 377 -26.83 -45.72 11.91
C GLN A 377 -26.74 -46.91 10.94
N HIS A 378 -27.85 -47.32 10.34
CA HIS A 378 -27.85 -48.45 9.41
C HIS A 378 -27.25 -48.10 8.04
N MET A 379 -27.30 -46.82 7.65
CA MET A 379 -26.80 -46.30 6.37
C MET A 379 -25.31 -45.91 6.44
N LEU A 380 -24.87 -45.43 7.61
CA LEU A 380 -23.48 -45.02 7.85
C LEU A 380 -22.55 -46.17 8.25
N LYS A 381 -23.09 -47.37 8.54
CA LYS A 381 -22.31 -48.58 8.84
C LYS A 381 -21.65 -49.21 7.60
N THR A 382 -22.19 -48.96 6.42
CA THR A 382 -21.65 -49.45 5.15
C THR A 382 -20.75 -48.40 4.51
N PRO A 383 -19.75 -48.79 3.68
CA PRO A 383 -18.93 -47.84 2.95
C PRO A 383 -19.79 -46.84 2.16
N PRO A 384 -19.49 -45.53 2.20
CA PRO A 384 -20.27 -44.51 1.50
C PRO A 384 -20.36 -44.78 -0.02
N THR A 385 -21.50 -44.43 -0.59
CA THR A 385 -21.79 -44.46 -2.03
C THR A 385 -22.19 -43.06 -2.51
N ALA A 386 -22.31 -42.88 -3.83
CA ALA A 386 -22.68 -41.58 -4.41
C ALA A 386 -24.04 -41.02 -3.95
N VAL A 387 -24.94 -41.86 -3.40
CA VAL A 387 -26.26 -41.45 -2.88
C VAL A 387 -26.27 -41.24 -1.37
N THR A 388 -25.24 -41.69 -0.66
CA THR A 388 -25.19 -41.68 0.81
C THR A 388 -25.31 -40.26 1.39
N GLU A 389 -24.70 -39.26 0.76
CA GLU A 389 -24.82 -37.86 1.18
C GLU A 389 -26.28 -37.37 1.11
N HIS A 390 -26.99 -37.65 0.02
CA HIS A 390 -28.38 -37.26 -0.14
C HIS A 390 -29.27 -37.95 0.89
N ASP A 391 -29.11 -39.27 1.04
CA ASP A 391 -29.93 -40.06 1.95
C ASP A 391 -29.73 -39.65 3.42
N VAL A 392 -28.49 -39.32 3.80
CA VAL A 392 -28.15 -38.83 5.15
C VAL A 392 -28.80 -37.48 5.43
N ASN A 393 -28.82 -36.57 4.45
CA ASN A 393 -29.51 -35.28 4.59
C ASN A 393 -31.03 -35.43 4.71
N VAL A 394 -31.64 -36.37 3.97
CA VAL A 394 -33.06 -36.71 4.11
C VAL A 394 -33.34 -37.28 5.51
N ALA A 395 -32.49 -38.19 6.00
CA ALA A 395 -32.60 -38.74 7.35
C ALA A 395 -32.48 -37.64 8.42
N PHE A 396 -31.60 -36.66 8.22
CA PHE A 396 -31.43 -35.51 9.11
C PHE A 396 -32.68 -34.62 9.14
N GLN A 397 -33.27 -34.30 8.00
CA GLN A 397 -34.53 -33.55 7.92
C GLN A 397 -35.69 -34.30 8.61
N LEU A 398 -35.80 -35.60 8.39
CA LEU A 398 -36.82 -36.44 9.07
C LEU A 398 -36.62 -36.43 10.60
N SER A 399 -35.37 -36.42 11.06
CA SER A 399 -35.03 -36.36 12.48
C SER A 399 -35.44 -35.02 13.09
N ALA A 400 -35.20 -33.92 12.38
CA ALA A 400 -35.63 -32.59 12.78
C ALA A 400 -37.16 -32.47 12.89
N HIS A 401 -37.90 -33.05 11.95
CA HIS A 401 -39.36 -33.09 12.00
C HIS A 401 -39.86 -33.94 13.18
N LYS A 402 -39.18 -35.05 13.49
CA LYS A 402 -39.55 -35.95 14.59
C LYS A 402 -39.40 -35.29 15.97
N VAL A 403 -38.40 -34.42 16.14
CA VAL A 403 -38.19 -33.68 17.39
C VAL A 403 -38.93 -32.34 17.44
N LEU A 404 -39.79 -32.05 16.46
CA LEU A 404 -40.56 -30.81 16.35
C LEU A 404 -39.65 -29.57 16.41
N LEU A 405 -38.61 -29.54 15.57
CA LEU A 405 -37.76 -28.36 15.47
C LEU A 405 -38.58 -27.17 14.93
N ASP A 406 -38.83 -26.17 15.77
CA ASP A 406 -39.77 -25.07 15.52
C ASP A 406 -39.37 -24.08 14.41
N ASP A 407 -38.18 -24.18 13.83
CA ASP A 407 -37.64 -23.20 12.86
C ASP A 407 -37.40 -23.81 11.48
N ASP A 408 -38.45 -23.82 10.66
CA ASP A 408 -38.43 -24.35 9.29
C ASP A 408 -37.44 -23.63 8.36
N ASN A 409 -37.01 -22.40 8.70
CA ASN A 409 -36.07 -21.62 7.89
C ASN A 409 -34.61 -21.99 8.14
N LEU A 410 -34.33 -22.75 9.20
CA LEU A 410 -32.98 -23.10 9.62
C LEU A 410 -32.46 -24.35 8.90
N LEU A 411 -33.34 -25.32 8.61
CA LEU A 411 -32.97 -26.58 7.96
C LEU A 411 -32.36 -26.42 6.55
N PRO A 412 -32.82 -25.49 5.69
CA PRO A 412 -32.19 -25.26 4.39
C PRO A 412 -30.77 -24.68 4.46
N LEU A 413 -30.37 -24.10 5.59
CA LEU A 413 -29.03 -23.51 5.79
C LEU A 413 -27.98 -24.55 6.19
N LEU A 414 -28.38 -25.80 6.46
CA LEU A 414 -27.52 -26.85 6.97
C LEU A 414 -27.49 -28.02 5.98
N ASN A 415 -26.28 -28.47 5.64
CA ASN A 415 -26.05 -29.64 4.80
C ASN A 415 -24.97 -30.53 5.42
N LEU A 416 -25.22 -31.83 5.47
CA LEU A 416 -24.25 -32.82 5.92
C LEU A 416 -23.45 -33.35 4.73
N THR A 417 -22.14 -33.23 4.77
CA THR A 417 -21.24 -33.71 3.71
C THR A 417 -20.62 -35.05 4.09
N ILE A 418 -20.53 -35.99 3.15
CA ILE A 418 -19.88 -37.30 3.34
C ILE A 418 -18.74 -37.46 2.32
N ASP A 419 -17.55 -37.82 2.80
CA ASP A 419 -16.40 -38.05 1.91
C ASP A 419 -16.56 -39.39 1.16
N TYR A 420 -16.48 -39.33 -0.17
CA TYR A 420 -16.65 -40.46 -1.08
C TYR A 420 -15.51 -40.52 -2.10
N HIS A 421 -14.62 -41.50 -1.95
CA HIS A 421 -13.42 -41.70 -2.79
C HIS A 421 -13.69 -42.08 -4.27
N GLY A 422 -14.92 -42.02 -4.75
CA GLY A 422 -15.26 -42.18 -6.18
C GLY A 422 -15.37 -40.87 -6.98
N LYS A 423 -15.24 -39.70 -6.34
CA LYS A 423 -15.05 -38.43 -7.04
C LYS A 423 -13.56 -38.27 -7.37
N GLU A 424 -13.21 -38.17 -8.65
CA GLU A 424 -11.89 -37.64 -9.06
C GLU A 424 -11.64 -36.34 -8.29
N GLN A 425 -10.46 -36.25 -7.66
CA GLN A 425 -10.07 -35.10 -6.87
C GLN A 425 -10.25 -33.79 -7.63
N LYS A 426 -11.23 -33.00 -7.18
CA LYS A 426 -11.10 -31.54 -7.13
C LYS A 426 -11.45 -31.12 -5.72
N GLY A 427 -10.45 -30.59 -5.01
CA GLY A 427 -10.59 -30.02 -3.67
C GLY A 427 -10.22 -30.99 -2.56
N MET A 428 -9.03 -30.81 -1.99
CA MET A 428 -8.67 -31.40 -0.70
C MET A 428 -9.56 -30.75 0.37
N CYS A 429 -10.57 -31.50 0.85
CA CYS A 429 -11.33 -31.13 2.03
C CYS A 429 -10.66 -31.80 3.26
N PHE A 430 -10.22 -31.00 4.22
CA PHE A 430 -9.57 -31.51 5.44
C PHE A 430 -10.60 -32.26 6.28
N CYS A 431 -10.43 -33.58 6.30
CA CYS A 431 -11.20 -34.55 7.05
C CYS A 431 -10.88 -34.46 8.55
N TRP A 432 -11.78 -33.87 9.37
CA TRP A 432 -11.74 -34.06 10.84
C TRP A 432 -13.16 -34.11 11.42
N ALA A 433 -13.77 -35.28 11.32
CA ALA A 433 -14.76 -35.76 12.28
C ALA A 433 -14.73 -37.29 12.31
N SER A 434 -13.63 -37.87 12.81
CA SER A 434 -13.70 -39.21 13.39
C SER A 434 -14.51 -39.11 14.68
N ILE A 435 -15.82 -39.24 14.58
CA ILE A 435 -16.64 -39.61 15.73
C ILE A 435 -16.26 -41.05 16.04
N LEU A 436 -15.56 -41.23 17.17
CA LEU A 436 -15.25 -42.52 17.75
C LEU A 436 -16.52 -43.39 17.82
N CYS A 437 -16.61 -44.40 16.96
CA CYS A 437 -17.32 -45.61 17.29
C CYS A 437 -16.33 -46.51 18.03
N HIS A 438 -16.55 -46.68 19.33
CA HIS A 438 -16.05 -47.84 20.06
C HIS A 438 -17.09 -48.95 20.06
#